data_AF-A0A378KB82-F1
#
_entry.id   AF-A0A378KB82-F1
#
_cell.length_a   1.000
_cell.length_b   1.000
_cell.length_c   1.000
_cell.angle_alpha   90.00
_cell.angle_beta   90.00
_cell.angle_gamma   90.00
#
_symmetry.space_group_name_H-M   'P 1'
#
loop_
_entity.id
_entity.type
_entity.pdbx_description
1 polymer ?
#
loop_
_entity_poly.entity_id
_entity_poly.type
_entity_poly.pdbx_seq_one_letter_code
_entity_poly.pdbx_strand_id
1 'polypeptide(L)'
;MPLPNKTLQYDQLILKSAGESVHISGHDIFKVEFIDTDGEVKKGFYKPLSFSYPYSAILAQCSLASIVFMGMVTDRVAEKRLVLNERDNIIGTVSIAIPDFKPEVWFNREKIAQEYHQVWRDSSIFLINDILSDAKRLSIEIIDELRITPVTISQTDNIKLTKTFQSLEEDDLDIKSITIDCDKNNSILLGLKDLIQFRAALKDAASNYYKLEKDKLTTEKNQEFCQLVLTAIKNHETNMHTHFLGAQWFEKFSELISKSMKFYGRCNFQRHLSAPVKDLSDLVRQFPGKIDLFIQYIVNNPKEFEQMITDELDILALANQSLTGAQILIRYIVNNPNEFTRVIKNTNFFPHLAKAFPTMTGVFRQKNVKDALKAIPLIKQSYTVGATRGLFFASHHLPEVPYDISKYMVSFFNHKSGHHLALTCKRAYEAANEERNKTFNELPNASNINYS
;
A
#
# COMPACT_ATOMS: atom_id res chain seq x y z
N MET A 1 -27.91 -1.55 6.65
CA MET A 1 -27.26 -0.34 7.19
C MET A 1 -27.99 0.88 6.66
N PRO A 2 -28.49 1.79 7.50
CA PRO A 2 -28.87 3.12 7.03
C PRO A 2 -27.61 3.81 6.50
N LEU A 3 -27.71 4.39 5.30
CA LEU A 3 -26.61 5.12 4.66
C LEU A 3 -26.19 6.32 5.53
N PRO A 4 -24.92 6.75 5.49
CA PRO A 4 -24.52 7.99 6.15
C PRO A 4 -25.41 9.14 5.66
N ASN A 5 -25.82 10.04 6.54
CA ASN A 5 -26.75 11.18 6.29
C ASN A 5 -26.29 12.19 5.21
N LYS A 6 -25.28 11.84 4.40
CA LYS A 6 -24.56 12.70 3.45
C LYS A 6 -24.31 12.01 2.10
N THR A 7 -25.20 11.13 1.64
CA THR A 7 -25.21 10.66 0.24
C THR A 7 -25.93 11.66 -0.65
N LEU A 8 -25.54 11.75 -1.93
CA LEU A 8 -26.21 12.56 -2.93
C LEU A 8 -26.95 11.66 -3.91
N GLN A 9 -28.18 11.99 -4.27
CA GLN A 9 -28.84 11.42 -5.44
C GLN A 9 -28.27 12.09 -6.70
N TYR A 10 -28.16 11.32 -7.79
CA TYR A 10 -27.51 11.79 -9.01
C TYR A 10 -28.25 12.96 -9.67
N ASP A 11 -29.58 12.96 -9.59
CA ASP A 11 -30.46 14.03 -10.07
C ASP A 11 -30.26 15.36 -9.33
N GLN A 12 -29.68 15.33 -8.13
CA GLN A 12 -29.27 16.54 -7.39
C GLN A 12 -28.03 17.20 -7.99
N LEU A 13 -27.29 16.51 -8.86
CA LEU A 13 -26.06 17.02 -9.47
C LEU A 13 -26.36 17.77 -10.77
N ILE A 14 -26.08 19.06 -10.77
CA ILE A 14 -26.09 19.90 -11.96
C ILE A 14 -24.71 19.84 -12.60
N LEU A 15 -24.57 19.00 -13.63
CA LEU A 15 -23.35 18.92 -14.45
C LEU A 15 -23.07 20.28 -15.07
N LYS A 16 -21.90 20.84 -14.77
CA LYS A 16 -21.44 22.05 -15.45
C LYS A 16 -20.68 21.64 -16.69
N SER A 17 -21.29 21.89 -17.84
CA SER A 17 -20.63 21.92 -19.13
C SER A 17 -19.54 22.99 -19.07
N ALA A 18 -18.31 22.60 -18.74
CA ALA A 18 -17.18 23.52 -18.80
C ALA A 18 -16.19 22.96 -19.81
N GLY A 19 -15.88 23.76 -20.83
CA GLY A 19 -14.77 23.52 -21.74
C GLY A 19 -13.55 23.07 -20.96
N GLU A 20 -12.97 21.98 -21.44
CA GLU A 20 -11.83 21.26 -20.88
C GLU A 20 -12.13 20.53 -19.57
N SER A 21 -12.22 19.20 -19.68
CA SER A 21 -12.09 18.28 -18.54
C SER A 21 -10.88 18.69 -17.69
N VAL A 22 -11.01 18.61 -16.36
CA VAL A 22 -9.83 18.78 -15.48
C VAL A 22 -8.82 17.71 -15.90
N HIS A 23 -7.62 18.12 -16.32
CA HIS A 23 -6.68 17.30 -17.09
C HIS A 23 -6.27 15.99 -16.35
N ILE A 24 -7.09 14.95 -16.60
CA ILE A 24 -6.93 13.49 -16.70
C ILE A 24 -6.04 12.73 -15.69
N SER A 25 -6.65 12.21 -14.62
CA SER A 25 -6.12 11.12 -13.77
C SER A 25 -6.53 9.71 -14.26
N GLY A 26 -6.64 9.49 -15.57
CA GLY A 26 -7.14 8.23 -16.14
C GLY A 26 -8.64 7.94 -15.89
N HIS A 27 -9.38 8.90 -15.33
CA HIS A 27 -10.82 8.80 -15.09
C HIS A 27 -11.52 10.04 -15.60
N ASP A 28 -12.75 9.87 -16.05
CA ASP A 28 -13.65 10.98 -16.32
C ASP A 28 -14.03 11.65 -14.99
N ILE A 29 -13.81 12.97 -14.93
CA ILE A 29 -14.16 13.79 -13.77
C ILE A 29 -14.94 14.99 -14.28
N PHE A 30 -16.14 15.17 -13.75
CA PHE A 30 -17.07 16.21 -14.15
C PHE A 30 -17.21 17.26 -13.05
N LYS A 31 -17.17 18.54 -13.42
CA LYS A 31 -17.53 19.62 -12.49
C LYS A 31 -19.03 19.60 -12.26
N VAL A 32 -19.45 19.62 -11.00
CA VAL A 32 -20.86 19.62 -10.61
C VAL A 32 -21.16 20.74 -9.63
N GLU A 33 -22.39 21.24 -9.67
CA GLU A 33 -23.00 22.01 -8.59
C GLU A 33 -24.19 21.23 -8.03
N PHE A 34 -24.45 21.37 -6.73
CA PHE A 34 -25.62 20.77 -6.08
C PHE A 34 -26.02 21.62 -4.86
N ILE A 35 -27.27 21.55 -4.46
CA ILE A 35 -27.78 22.15 -3.22
C ILE A 35 -27.52 21.15 -2.10
N ASP A 36 -26.77 21.54 -1.09
CA ASP A 36 -26.49 20.69 0.07
C ASP A 36 -27.64 20.76 1.11
N THR A 37 -27.60 19.88 2.10
CA THR A 37 -28.53 19.77 3.23
C THR A 37 -28.70 21.07 4.04
N ASP A 38 -27.73 21.99 3.96
CA ASP A 38 -27.78 23.33 4.56
C ASP A 38 -28.46 24.37 3.65
N GLY A 39 -28.87 24.00 2.44
CA GLY A 39 -29.47 24.89 1.44
C GLY A 39 -28.44 25.65 0.59
N GLU A 40 -27.14 25.50 0.86
CA GLU A 40 -26.08 26.20 0.13
C GLU A 40 -25.75 25.49 -1.18
N VAL A 41 -25.45 26.27 -2.22
CA VAL A 41 -24.96 25.73 -3.49
C VAL A 41 -23.47 25.39 -3.35
N LYS A 42 -23.13 24.11 -3.40
CA LYS A 42 -21.75 23.63 -3.35
C LYS A 42 -21.25 23.24 -4.74
N LYS A 43 -19.97 23.52 -4.97
CA LYS A 43 -19.23 23.08 -6.17
C LYS A 43 -18.43 21.84 -5.84
N GLY A 44 -18.29 20.93 -6.79
CA GLY A 44 -17.52 19.71 -6.59
C GLY A 44 -17.08 19.05 -7.90
N PHE A 45 -16.45 17.91 -7.71
CA PHE A 45 -15.91 17.07 -8.77
C PHE A 45 -16.53 15.68 -8.67
N TYR A 46 -17.44 15.38 -9.60
CA TYR A 46 -18.09 14.09 -9.74
C TYR A 46 -17.21 13.12 -10.52
N LYS A 47 -16.95 11.97 -9.91
CA LYS A 47 -16.24 10.84 -10.52
C LYS A 47 -17.21 9.66 -10.60
N PRO A 48 -17.78 9.35 -11.77
CA PRO A 48 -18.64 8.19 -11.94
C PRO A 48 -17.86 6.90 -11.76
N LEU A 49 -18.57 5.82 -11.42
CA LEU A 49 -18.03 4.48 -11.57
C LEU A 49 -17.71 4.24 -13.05
N SER A 50 -16.61 3.53 -13.30
CA SER A 50 -16.23 3.12 -14.65
C SER A 50 -16.25 1.60 -14.74
N PHE A 51 -16.85 1.08 -15.80
CA PHE A 51 -16.78 -0.35 -16.13
C PHE A 51 -15.51 -0.70 -16.92
N SER A 52 -14.92 0.28 -17.62
CA SER A 52 -13.70 0.13 -18.41
C SER A 52 -12.42 0.39 -17.59
N TYR A 53 -12.54 0.95 -16.39
CA TYR A 53 -11.44 1.27 -15.48
C TYR A 53 -11.80 0.78 -14.07
N PRO A 54 -10.86 0.33 -13.23
CA PRO A 54 -11.17 -0.20 -11.89
C PRO A 54 -11.58 0.91 -10.92
N TYR A 55 -12.73 1.54 -11.11
CA TYR A 55 -13.39 2.36 -10.09
C TYR A 55 -14.81 1.83 -9.89
N SER A 56 -14.91 0.82 -9.02
CA SER A 56 -16.14 0.12 -8.66
C SER A 56 -16.81 0.74 -7.43
N ALA A 57 -18.03 0.32 -7.11
CA ALA A 57 -18.77 0.78 -5.93
C ALA A 57 -17.98 0.58 -4.62
N ILE A 58 -17.28 -0.55 -4.49
CA ILE A 58 -16.42 -0.85 -3.34
C ILE A 58 -15.28 0.18 -3.24
N LEU A 59 -14.66 0.54 -4.37
CA LEU A 59 -13.58 1.52 -4.42
C LEU A 59 -14.06 2.93 -4.08
N ALA A 60 -15.27 3.29 -4.52
CA ALA A 60 -15.92 4.52 -4.12
C ALA A 60 -16.13 4.58 -2.59
N GLN A 61 -16.61 3.48 -1.98
CA GLN A 61 -16.78 3.38 -0.53
C GLN A 61 -15.45 3.45 0.23
N CYS A 62 -14.42 2.70 -0.21
CA CYS A 62 -13.09 2.76 0.41
C CYS A 62 -12.49 4.16 0.30
N SER A 63 -12.61 4.80 -0.87
CA SER A 63 -12.10 6.16 -1.06
C SER A 63 -12.82 7.17 -0.15
N LEU A 64 -14.13 7.02 0.07
CA LEU A 64 -14.85 7.82 1.05
C LEU A 64 -14.32 7.57 2.48
N ALA A 65 -14.18 6.30 2.87
CA ALA A 65 -13.69 5.94 4.20
C ALA A 65 -12.29 6.54 4.49
N SER A 66 -11.38 6.51 3.51
CA SER A 66 -10.06 7.15 3.62
C SER A 66 -10.16 8.65 3.86
N ILE A 67 -11.03 9.34 3.13
CA ILE A 67 -11.22 10.78 3.27
C ILE A 67 -11.81 11.13 4.63
N VAL A 68 -12.80 10.37 5.11
CA VAL A 68 -13.38 10.55 6.44
C VAL A 68 -12.31 10.36 7.52
N PHE A 69 -11.50 9.31 7.41
CA PHE A 69 -10.39 9.07 8.33
C PHE A 69 -9.36 10.22 8.30
N MET A 70 -8.95 10.65 7.12
CA MET A 70 -8.00 11.76 6.97
C MET A 70 -8.58 13.07 7.51
N GLY A 71 -9.88 13.31 7.36
CA GLY A 71 -10.59 14.45 7.95
C GLY A 71 -10.57 14.47 9.49
N MET A 72 -10.42 13.32 10.15
CA MET A 72 -10.21 13.26 11.61
C MET A 72 -8.79 13.70 12.02
N VAL A 73 -7.83 13.66 11.08
CA VAL A 73 -6.42 13.97 11.31
C VAL A 73 -6.07 15.38 10.84
N THR A 74 -6.77 15.90 9.84
CA THR A 74 -6.47 17.19 9.22
C THR A 74 -7.70 17.80 8.53
N ASP A 75 -7.85 19.12 8.65
CA ASP A 75 -8.92 19.89 8.00
C ASP A 75 -8.65 20.14 6.49
N ARG A 76 -7.53 19.62 5.96
CA ARG A 76 -7.06 19.89 4.60
C ARG A 76 -7.52 18.86 3.57
N VAL A 77 -8.66 18.23 3.80
CA VAL A 77 -9.18 17.14 2.96
C VAL A 77 -10.52 17.56 2.40
N ALA A 78 -10.70 17.38 1.09
CA ALA A 78 -11.96 17.66 0.44
C ALA A 78 -13.01 16.67 0.97
N GLU A 79 -14.12 17.17 1.51
CA GLU A 79 -15.24 16.31 1.88
C GLU A 79 -15.67 15.50 0.64
N LYS A 80 -15.89 14.20 0.84
CA LYS A 80 -16.30 13.29 -0.22
C LYS A 80 -17.64 12.68 0.11
N ARG A 81 -18.44 12.40 -0.91
CA ARG A 81 -19.78 11.80 -0.77
C ARG A 81 -20.00 10.73 -1.84
N LEU A 82 -20.78 9.70 -1.50
CA LEU A 82 -21.28 8.74 -2.48
C LEU A 82 -22.41 9.38 -3.28
N VAL A 83 -22.48 9.02 -4.55
CA VAL A 83 -23.58 9.39 -5.43
C VAL A 83 -24.39 8.15 -5.75
N LEU A 84 -25.70 8.23 -5.55
CA LEU A 84 -26.66 7.17 -5.75
C LEU A 84 -27.53 7.44 -6.99
N ASN A 85 -28.03 6.39 -7.62
CA ASN A 85 -29.12 6.51 -8.59
C ASN A 85 -30.49 6.37 -7.91
N GLU A 86 -31.56 6.52 -8.68
CA GLU A 86 -32.97 6.38 -8.24
C GLU A 86 -33.31 5.03 -7.56
N ARG A 87 -32.43 4.03 -7.67
CA ARG A 87 -32.57 2.71 -7.06
C ARG A 87 -31.60 2.51 -5.89
N ASP A 88 -31.07 3.60 -5.34
CA ASP A 88 -30.08 3.66 -4.24
C ASP A 88 -28.78 2.87 -4.51
N ASN A 89 -28.43 2.63 -5.78
CA ASN A 89 -27.15 2.04 -6.13
C ASN A 89 -26.08 3.10 -6.24
N ILE A 90 -24.89 2.81 -5.73
CA ILE A 90 -23.72 3.67 -5.87
C ILE A 90 -23.32 3.74 -7.35
N ILE A 91 -23.30 4.95 -7.90
CA ILE A 91 -22.90 5.21 -9.29
C ILE A 91 -21.69 6.15 -9.40
N GLY A 92 -21.17 6.64 -8.28
CA GLY A 92 -19.92 7.38 -8.25
C GLY A 92 -19.67 8.08 -6.93
N THR A 93 -18.81 9.09 -6.97
CA THR A 93 -18.51 9.93 -5.81
C THR A 93 -18.36 11.39 -6.21
N VAL A 94 -18.77 12.31 -5.33
CA VAL A 94 -18.48 13.75 -5.46
C VAL A 94 -17.44 14.13 -4.42
N SER A 95 -16.39 14.84 -4.83
CA SER A 95 -15.47 15.53 -3.92
C SER A 95 -15.81 17.01 -3.92
N ILE A 96 -16.16 17.57 -2.77
CA ILE A 96 -16.54 18.98 -2.62
C ILE A 96 -15.30 19.84 -2.82
N ALA A 97 -15.43 20.87 -3.66
CA ALA A 97 -14.33 21.78 -3.93
C ALA A 97 -13.99 22.57 -2.65
N ILE A 98 -12.71 22.57 -2.28
CA ILE A 98 -12.21 23.40 -1.20
C ILE A 98 -12.03 24.82 -1.76
N PRO A 99 -12.62 25.87 -1.15
CA PRO A 99 -12.40 27.25 -1.55
C PRO A 99 -10.90 27.58 -1.62
N ASP A 100 -10.49 28.31 -2.66
CA ASP A 100 -9.11 28.75 -2.89
C ASP A 100 -8.05 27.62 -3.00
N PHE A 101 -8.47 26.36 -3.18
CA PHE A 101 -7.55 25.26 -3.36
C PHE A 101 -6.81 25.36 -4.70
N LYS A 102 -5.50 25.54 -4.63
CA LYS A 102 -4.59 25.57 -5.78
C LYS A 102 -3.80 24.26 -5.84
N PRO A 103 -4.10 23.35 -6.79
CA PRO A 103 -3.42 22.05 -6.90
C PRO A 103 -1.91 22.19 -7.10
N GLU A 104 -1.49 23.26 -7.80
CA GLU A 104 -0.12 23.48 -8.25
C GLU A 104 0.86 23.84 -7.11
N VAL A 105 0.36 24.25 -5.95
CA VAL A 105 1.22 24.66 -4.82
C VAL A 105 1.74 23.45 -4.03
N TRP A 106 1.09 22.28 -4.15
CA TRP A 106 1.33 21.13 -3.26
C TRP A 106 2.35 20.14 -3.82
N PHE A 107 2.54 20.10 -5.14
CA PHE A 107 3.55 19.27 -5.80
C PHE A 107 4.62 20.13 -6.48
N ASN A 108 5.22 21.05 -5.71
CA ASN A 108 6.46 21.68 -6.14
C ASN A 108 7.57 20.60 -6.14
N ARG A 109 7.90 20.09 -7.32
CA ARG A 109 8.92 19.04 -7.49
C ARG A 109 10.28 19.45 -6.95
N GLU A 110 10.67 20.72 -7.12
CA GLU A 110 11.93 21.23 -6.59
C GLU A 110 11.93 21.23 -5.07
N LYS A 111 10.82 21.67 -4.45
CA LYS A 111 10.66 21.63 -3.00
C LYS A 111 10.66 20.20 -2.46
N ILE A 112 9.95 19.28 -3.13
CA ILE A 112 9.95 17.85 -2.75
C ILE A 112 11.36 17.26 -2.89
N ALA A 113 12.10 17.59 -3.94
CA ALA A 113 13.48 17.14 -4.12
C ALA A 113 14.38 17.68 -2.98
N GLN A 114 14.20 18.95 -2.59
CA GLN A 114 14.91 19.56 -1.46
C GLN A 114 14.48 18.97 -0.10
N GLU A 115 13.25 18.49 0.03
CA GLU A 115 12.67 17.92 1.26
C GLU A 115 12.65 16.39 1.28
N TYR A 116 13.22 15.74 0.27
CA TYR A 116 13.00 14.31 0.04
C TYR A 116 13.47 13.46 1.22
N HIS A 117 14.60 13.81 1.85
CA HIS A 117 15.10 13.14 3.06
C HIS A 117 14.13 13.25 4.24
N GLN A 118 13.50 14.42 4.41
CA GLN A 118 12.52 14.65 5.46
C GLN A 118 11.26 13.83 5.21
N VAL A 119 10.73 13.87 3.98
CA VAL A 119 9.54 13.09 3.60
C VAL A 119 9.80 11.59 3.78
N TRP A 120 10.97 11.11 3.36
CA TRP A 120 11.38 9.72 3.52
C TRP A 120 11.46 9.30 4.99
N ARG A 121 12.17 10.08 5.81
CA ARG A 121 12.26 9.88 7.27
C ARG A 121 10.87 9.82 7.89
N ASP A 122 10.07 10.87 7.68
CA ASP A 122 8.79 11.04 8.35
C ASP A 122 7.78 9.94 7.93
N SER A 123 7.89 9.42 6.70
CA SER A 123 7.08 8.27 6.25
C SER A 123 7.35 6.97 7.04
N SER A 124 8.52 6.87 7.68
CA SER A 124 8.97 5.67 8.39
C SER A 124 8.77 5.76 9.91
N ILE A 125 8.36 6.91 10.46
CA ILE A 125 8.23 7.12 11.91
C ILE A 125 7.26 6.14 12.58
N PHE A 126 6.16 5.83 11.90
CA PHE A 126 5.14 4.91 12.43
C PHE A 126 5.67 3.49 12.56
N LEU A 127 6.56 3.08 11.64
CA LEU A 127 7.12 1.73 11.63
C LEU A 127 8.08 1.52 12.80
N ILE A 128 8.95 2.50 13.09
CA ILE A 128 9.84 2.40 14.25
C ILE A 128 9.08 2.48 15.56
N ASN A 129 8.02 3.30 15.64
CA ASN A 129 7.16 3.36 16.82
C ASN A 129 6.41 2.03 17.07
N ASP A 130 5.93 1.37 16.01
CA ASP A 130 5.32 0.03 16.11
C ASP A 130 6.32 -0.98 16.69
N ILE A 131 7.56 -0.99 16.19
CA ILE A 131 8.64 -1.87 16.68
C ILE A 131 8.95 -1.59 18.17
N LEU A 132 9.09 -0.31 18.55
CA LEU A 132 9.37 0.07 19.94
C LEU A 132 8.24 -0.31 20.89
N SER A 133 6.99 -0.22 20.42
CA SER A 133 5.79 -0.59 21.17
C SER A 133 5.69 -2.11 21.33
N ASP A 134 5.97 -2.86 20.26
CA ASP A 134 6.02 -4.33 20.30
C ASP A 134 7.09 -4.84 21.25
N ALA A 135 8.29 -4.24 21.21
CA ALA A 135 9.38 -4.59 22.13
C ALA A 135 9.02 -4.29 23.59
N LYS A 136 8.35 -3.16 23.86
CA LYS A 136 7.86 -2.78 25.19
C LYS A 136 6.82 -3.77 25.69
N ARG A 137 5.81 -4.07 24.88
CA ARG A 137 4.75 -5.02 25.20
C ARG A 137 5.33 -6.41 25.50
N LEU A 138 6.20 -6.92 24.65
CA LEU A 138 6.85 -8.21 24.85
C LEU A 138 7.68 -8.23 26.15
N SER A 139 8.38 -7.13 26.47
CA SER A 139 9.11 -7.00 27.72
C SER A 139 8.19 -7.09 28.94
N ILE A 140 7.03 -6.41 28.90
CA ILE A 140 6.03 -6.44 30.00
C ILE A 140 5.45 -7.85 30.17
N GLU A 141 5.06 -8.51 29.07
CA GLU A 141 4.53 -9.87 29.10
C GLU A 141 5.53 -10.86 29.74
N ILE A 142 6.82 -10.73 29.41
CA ILE A 142 7.87 -11.57 30.01
C ILE A 142 8.09 -11.21 31.50
N ILE A 143 8.05 -9.93 31.85
CA ILE A 143 8.17 -9.48 33.25
C ILE A 143 7.02 -10.06 34.08
N ASP A 144 5.79 -10.03 33.57
CA ASP A 144 4.62 -10.56 34.28
C ASP A 144 4.74 -12.06 34.54
N GLU A 145 5.26 -12.82 33.58
CA GLU A 145 5.52 -14.26 33.73
C GLU A 145 6.63 -14.56 34.75
N LEU A 146 7.66 -13.71 34.81
CA LEU A 146 8.79 -13.89 35.74
C LEU A 146 8.46 -13.44 37.17
N ARG A 147 7.34 -12.75 37.40
CA ARG A 147 6.95 -12.23 38.72
C ARG A 147 5.91 -13.13 39.39
N ILE A 148 6.02 -13.23 40.71
CA ILE A 148 4.96 -13.82 41.54
C ILE A 148 3.70 -12.94 41.54
N THR A 149 3.85 -11.62 41.40
CA THR A 149 2.75 -10.65 41.33
C THR A 149 2.79 -9.87 40.02
N PRO A 150 1.74 -9.92 39.18
CA PRO A 150 1.70 -9.24 37.89
C PRO A 150 1.88 -7.72 38.00
N VAL A 151 2.45 -7.08 36.98
CA VAL A 151 2.45 -5.61 36.85
C VAL A 151 1.02 -5.16 36.57
N THR A 152 0.48 -4.28 37.42
CA THR A 152 -0.78 -3.59 37.10
C THR A 152 -0.48 -2.51 36.07
N ILE A 153 -0.68 -2.83 34.78
CA ILE A 153 -0.64 -1.82 33.73
C ILE A 153 -1.89 -0.95 33.89
N SER A 154 -1.73 0.33 34.25
CA SER A 154 -2.84 1.28 34.13
C SER A 154 -3.20 1.37 32.64
N GLN A 155 -4.33 0.76 32.26
CA GLN A 155 -4.91 0.84 30.93
C GLN A 155 -5.29 2.29 30.61
N THR A 156 -4.31 3.10 30.21
CA THR A 156 -4.54 4.49 29.78
C THR A 156 -4.05 4.76 28.38
N ASP A 157 -3.79 3.72 27.59
CA ASP A 157 -3.37 3.83 26.19
C ASP A 157 -4.57 3.91 25.24
N ASN A 158 -5.51 4.82 25.54
CA ASN A 158 -6.34 5.40 24.48
C ASN A 158 -5.55 6.55 23.86
N ILE A 159 -4.54 6.18 23.06
CA ILE A 159 -3.63 7.12 22.39
C ILE A 159 -4.42 7.91 21.36
N LYS A 160 -4.69 9.17 21.70
CA LYS A 160 -5.13 10.20 20.77
C LYS A 160 -3.98 10.40 19.77
N LEU A 161 -4.17 9.93 18.53
CA LEU A 161 -3.22 9.87 17.39
C LEU A 161 -2.52 11.19 17.00
N THR A 162 -2.73 12.30 17.72
CA THR A 162 -2.43 13.64 17.25
C THR A 162 -0.98 14.10 17.53
N LYS A 163 -0.13 13.30 18.19
CA LYS A 163 1.29 13.66 18.42
C LYS A 163 2.24 12.47 18.32
N THR A 164 2.45 11.96 17.10
CA THR A 164 3.36 10.84 16.79
C THR A 164 4.81 11.03 17.28
N PHE A 165 5.27 12.28 17.45
CA PHE A 165 6.60 12.57 18.01
C PHE A 165 6.69 12.39 19.54
N GLN A 166 5.57 12.52 20.27
CA GLN A 166 5.58 12.33 21.72
C GLN A 166 5.73 10.86 22.12
N SER A 167 5.45 9.89 21.23
CA SER A 167 5.60 8.46 21.58
C SER A 167 7.07 8.01 21.63
N LEU A 168 8.00 8.73 20.98
CA LEU A 168 9.44 8.47 21.15
C LEU A 168 9.94 8.91 22.54
N GLU A 169 9.18 9.79 23.20
CA GLU A 169 9.51 10.32 24.53
C GLU A 169 8.83 9.54 25.66
N GLU A 170 8.11 8.44 25.37
CA GLU A 170 7.58 7.58 26.43
C GLU A 170 8.69 7.13 27.38
N ASP A 171 8.41 7.21 28.69
CA ASP A 171 9.32 6.74 29.72
C ASP A 171 9.70 5.29 29.45
N ASP A 172 11.01 5.02 29.51
CA ASP A 172 11.50 3.67 29.38
C ASP A 172 11.07 2.82 30.58
N LEU A 173 10.90 1.52 30.33
CA LEU A 173 10.77 0.56 31.41
C LEU A 173 12.04 0.62 32.25
N ASP A 174 11.98 1.28 33.40
CA ASP A 174 13.09 1.27 34.34
C ASP A 174 13.15 -0.10 35.01
N ILE A 175 13.82 -1.06 34.38
CA ILE A 175 14.04 -2.40 34.94
C ILE A 175 14.64 -2.32 36.34
N LYS A 176 15.45 -1.30 36.64
CA LYS A 176 16.10 -1.19 37.95
C LYS A 176 15.07 -0.99 39.06
N SER A 177 13.92 -0.40 38.74
CA SER A 177 12.79 -0.26 39.66
C SER A 177 11.97 -1.55 39.80
N ILE A 178 12.08 -2.48 38.85
CA ILE A 178 11.29 -3.72 38.82
C ILE A 178 12.05 -4.81 39.57
N THR A 179 11.53 -5.20 40.73
CA THR A 179 12.04 -6.36 41.47
C THR A 179 11.48 -7.64 40.83
N ILE A 180 12.35 -8.43 40.21
CA ILE A 180 12.02 -9.72 39.62
C ILE A 180 12.54 -10.82 40.55
N ASP A 181 11.63 -11.66 41.05
CA ASP A 181 11.96 -12.77 41.95
C ASP A 181 12.32 -14.03 41.16
N CYS A 182 13.45 -13.98 40.47
CA CYS A 182 13.97 -15.13 39.73
C CYS A 182 15.49 -15.24 39.82
N ASP A 183 16.02 -16.44 39.54
CA ASP A 183 17.45 -16.68 39.50
C ASP A 183 18.13 -15.72 38.49
N LYS A 184 19.26 -15.12 38.89
CA LYS A 184 20.05 -14.21 38.05
C LYS A 184 20.51 -14.85 36.73
N ASN A 185 20.63 -16.19 36.71
CA ASN A 185 21.02 -17.01 35.57
C ASN A 185 19.81 -17.61 34.83
N ASN A 186 18.59 -17.25 35.19
CA ASN A 186 17.40 -17.67 34.46
C ASN A 186 17.51 -17.21 32.99
N SER A 187 17.41 -18.16 32.05
CA SER A 187 17.59 -17.86 30.62
C SER A 187 16.60 -16.82 30.10
N ILE A 188 15.34 -16.86 30.56
CA ILE A 188 14.31 -15.90 30.16
C ILE A 188 14.64 -14.50 30.70
N LEU A 189 15.15 -14.39 31.94
CA LEU A 189 15.62 -13.11 32.49
C LEU A 189 16.77 -12.53 31.67
N LEU A 190 17.71 -13.36 31.22
CA LEU A 190 18.81 -12.91 30.37
C LEU A 190 18.29 -12.42 29.01
N GLY A 191 17.39 -13.18 28.37
CA GLY A 191 16.74 -12.75 27.13
C GLY A 191 15.94 -11.44 27.28
N LEU A 192 15.26 -11.24 28.42
CA LEU A 192 14.57 -9.99 28.74
C LEU A 192 15.55 -8.81 28.82
N LYS A 193 16.71 -8.99 29.44
CA LYS A 193 17.74 -7.94 29.51
C LYS A 193 18.23 -7.54 28.12
N ASP A 194 18.49 -8.52 27.24
CA ASP A 194 18.86 -8.25 25.85
C ASP A 194 17.75 -7.55 25.07
N LEU A 195 16.48 -7.94 25.27
CA LEU A 195 15.33 -7.30 24.61
C LEU A 195 15.20 -5.83 25.00
N ILE A 196 15.43 -5.51 26.27
CA ILE A 196 15.33 -4.13 26.75
C ILE A 196 16.51 -3.29 26.28
N GLN A 197 17.72 -3.85 26.27
CA GLN A 197 18.88 -3.20 25.66
C GLN A 197 18.68 -2.95 24.16
N PHE A 198 18.13 -3.92 23.44
CA PHE A 198 17.74 -3.78 22.03
C PHE A 198 16.76 -2.62 21.82
N ARG A 199 15.70 -2.56 22.61
CA ARG A 199 14.71 -1.48 22.54
C ARG A 199 15.36 -0.12 22.83
N ALA A 200 16.19 -0.02 23.87
CA ALA A 200 16.89 1.20 24.22
C ALA A 200 17.80 1.68 23.07
N ALA A 201 18.60 0.78 22.48
CA ALA A 201 19.46 1.10 21.35
C ALA A 201 18.67 1.60 20.13
N LEU A 202 17.53 0.98 19.81
CA LEU A 202 16.65 1.46 18.73
C LEU A 202 16.03 2.83 19.04
N LYS A 203 15.58 3.04 20.27
CA LYS A 203 14.98 4.31 20.72
C LYS A 203 16.00 5.44 20.66
N ASP A 204 17.24 5.20 21.09
CA ASP A 204 18.31 6.18 21.02
C ASP A 204 18.65 6.53 19.57
N ALA A 205 18.80 5.52 18.70
CA ALA A 205 19.03 5.72 17.28
C ALA A 205 17.91 6.56 16.63
N ALA A 206 16.65 6.21 16.91
CA ALA A 206 15.49 6.94 16.41
C ALA A 206 15.43 8.37 16.96
N SER A 207 15.60 8.54 18.26
CA SER A 207 15.56 9.86 18.91
C SER A 207 16.61 10.79 18.33
N ASN A 208 17.84 10.32 18.14
CA ASN A 208 18.92 11.12 17.55
C ASN A 208 18.63 11.51 16.11
N TYR A 209 18.11 10.59 15.29
CA TYR A 209 17.85 10.85 13.87
C TYR A 209 16.61 11.71 13.61
N TYR A 210 15.50 11.43 14.31
CA TYR A 210 14.23 12.14 14.10
C TYR A 210 14.21 13.53 14.73
N LYS A 211 15.12 13.85 15.66
CA LYS A 211 15.33 15.21 16.19
C LYS A 211 16.20 16.11 15.30
N LEU A 212 16.79 15.57 14.22
CA LEU A 212 17.59 16.38 13.30
C LEU A 212 16.72 17.44 12.62
N GLU A 213 17.25 18.67 12.59
CA GLU A 213 16.72 19.76 11.80
C GLU A 213 16.84 19.46 10.30
N LYS A 214 15.97 20.08 9.49
CA LYS A 214 15.83 19.78 8.07
C LYS A 214 17.15 19.93 7.29
N ASP A 215 17.93 20.94 7.59
CA ASP A 215 19.24 21.22 6.98
C ASP A 215 20.33 20.19 7.34
N LYS A 216 20.13 19.45 8.43
CA LYS A 216 21.03 18.38 8.90
C LYS A 216 20.61 16.99 8.40
N LEU A 217 19.49 16.88 7.68
CA LEU A 217 19.03 15.61 7.09
C LEU A 217 19.77 15.32 5.80
N THR A 218 20.92 14.66 5.93
CA THR A 218 21.74 14.23 4.80
C THR A 218 21.69 12.72 4.60
N THR A 219 22.17 12.25 3.44
CA THR A 219 22.36 10.83 3.14
C THR A 219 23.25 10.15 4.18
N GLU A 220 24.33 10.81 4.60
CA GLU A 220 25.29 10.29 5.58
C GLU A 220 24.62 10.09 6.94
N LYS A 221 23.76 11.03 7.36
CA LYS A 221 23.00 10.90 8.60
C LYS A 221 21.95 9.79 8.54
N ASN A 222 21.29 9.59 7.40
CA ASN A 222 20.43 8.43 7.21
C ASN A 222 21.23 7.11 7.29
N GLN A 223 22.41 7.06 6.68
CA GLN A 223 23.26 5.88 6.72
C GLN A 223 23.76 5.58 8.12
N GLU A 224 24.19 6.60 8.87
CA GLU A 224 24.55 6.48 10.30
C GLU A 224 23.39 5.89 11.11
N PHE A 225 22.18 6.43 10.95
CA PHE A 225 20.97 5.89 11.59
C PHE A 225 20.73 4.42 11.21
N CYS A 226 20.82 4.07 9.94
CA CYS A 226 20.62 2.70 9.47
C CYS A 226 21.69 1.74 10.03
N GLN A 227 22.94 2.19 10.19
CA GLN A 227 23.99 1.37 10.81
C GLN A 227 23.72 1.14 12.30
N LEU A 228 23.24 2.15 13.03
CA LEU A 228 22.85 2.01 14.44
C LEU A 228 21.72 0.99 14.59
N VAL A 229 20.68 1.07 13.74
CA VAL A 229 19.58 0.09 13.71
C VAL A 229 20.09 -1.32 13.42
N LEU A 230 20.92 -1.49 12.39
CA LEU A 230 21.48 -2.80 12.04
C LEU A 230 22.36 -3.38 13.16
N THR A 231 23.14 -2.51 13.82
CA THR A 231 24.01 -2.89 14.94
C THR A 231 23.18 -3.35 16.13
N ALA A 232 22.11 -2.62 16.47
CA ALA A 232 21.18 -3.02 17.52
C ALA A 232 20.58 -4.40 17.25
N ILE A 233 20.12 -4.66 16.02
CA ILE A 233 19.59 -5.98 15.64
C ILE A 233 20.66 -7.07 15.83
N LYS A 234 21.84 -6.91 15.23
CA LYS A 234 22.90 -7.92 15.27
C LYS A 234 23.39 -8.23 16.68
N ASN A 235 23.57 -7.20 17.52
CA ASN A 235 24.14 -7.36 18.85
C ASN A 235 23.24 -8.15 19.79
N HIS A 236 21.92 -8.04 19.63
CA HIS A 236 20.98 -8.64 20.56
C HIS A 236 20.24 -9.86 20.00
N GLU A 237 20.12 -10.01 18.67
CA GLU A 237 19.41 -11.15 18.06
C GLU A 237 20.00 -12.49 18.46
N THR A 238 21.33 -12.65 18.44
CA THR A 238 21.98 -13.93 18.76
C THR A 238 21.80 -14.34 20.23
N ASN A 239 21.90 -13.37 21.14
CA ASN A 239 21.71 -13.63 22.57
C ASN A 239 20.24 -13.94 22.87
N MET A 240 19.31 -13.11 22.38
CA MET A 240 17.88 -13.34 22.54
C MET A 240 17.44 -14.68 21.94
N HIS A 241 17.95 -15.03 20.76
CA HIS A 241 17.66 -16.33 20.13
C HIS A 241 18.11 -17.48 21.03
N THR A 242 19.33 -17.42 21.57
CA THR A 242 19.85 -18.43 22.52
C THR A 242 18.96 -18.53 23.76
N HIS A 243 18.56 -17.38 24.32
CA HIS A 243 17.85 -17.32 25.58
C HIS A 243 16.37 -17.69 25.50
N PHE A 244 15.71 -17.39 24.38
CA PHE A 244 14.31 -17.70 24.13
C PHE A 244 14.09 -19.00 23.38
N LEU A 245 15.15 -19.72 22.96
CA LEU A 245 14.99 -20.98 22.26
C LEU A 245 14.19 -21.98 23.11
N GLY A 246 13.06 -22.45 22.57
CA GLY A 246 12.15 -23.36 23.28
C GLY A 246 11.21 -22.68 24.30
N ALA A 247 11.31 -21.37 24.50
CA ALA A 247 10.37 -20.59 25.29
C ALA A 247 9.16 -20.15 24.44
N GLN A 248 7.99 -19.96 25.08
CA GLN A 248 6.77 -19.50 24.41
C GLN A 248 6.90 -18.12 23.73
N TRP A 249 7.90 -17.33 24.14
CA TRP A 249 8.17 -15.98 23.62
C TRP A 249 8.96 -15.96 22.30
N PHE A 250 9.53 -17.10 21.90
CA PHE A 250 10.41 -17.21 20.73
C PHE A 250 9.75 -16.69 19.44
N GLU A 251 8.48 -17.04 19.21
CA GLU A 251 7.74 -16.63 18.01
C GLU A 251 7.53 -15.10 17.98
N LYS A 252 7.10 -14.51 19.09
CA LYS A 252 6.89 -13.05 19.22
C LYS A 252 8.19 -12.28 19.04
N PHE A 253 9.28 -12.77 19.63
CA PHE A 253 10.62 -12.22 19.43
C PHE A 253 11.06 -12.31 17.96
N SER A 254 10.86 -13.46 17.32
CA SER A 254 11.22 -13.67 15.91
C SER A 254 10.44 -12.74 14.98
N GLU A 255 9.15 -12.51 15.27
CA GLU A 255 8.34 -11.52 14.54
C GLU A 255 8.89 -10.10 14.71
N LEU A 256 9.24 -9.70 15.93
CA LEU A 256 9.83 -8.39 16.23
C LEU A 256 11.14 -8.15 15.46
N ILE A 257 12.04 -9.14 15.42
CA ILE A 257 13.29 -9.05 14.63
C ILE A 257 12.99 -8.97 13.14
N SER A 258 12.04 -9.76 12.63
CA SER A 258 11.63 -9.70 11.22
C SER A 258 11.09 -8.31 10.84
N LYS A 259 10.24 -7.71 11.69
CA LYS A 259 9.75 -6.34 11.51
C LYS A 259 10.89 -5.33 11.49
N SER A 260 11.84 -5.47 12.41
CA SER A 260 13.02 -4.59 12.53
C SER A 260 13.93 -4.66 11.29
N MET A 261 14.17 -5.86 10.77
CA MET A 261 14.95 -6.06 9.54
C MET A 261 14.25 -5.48 8.30
N LYS A 262 12.92 -5.64 8.21
CA LYS A 262 12.11 -5.00 7.14
C LYS A 262 12.18 -3.47 7.24
N PHE A 263 12.10 -2.93 8.44
CA PHE A 263 12.24 -1.49 8.70
C PHE A 263 13.62 -0.98 8.26
N TYR A 264 14.71 -1.66 8.65
CA TYR A 264 16.06 -1.33 8.19
C TYR A 264 16.15 -1.32 6.66
N GLY A 265 15.62 -2.36 6.00
CA GLY A 265 15.61 -2.45 4.54
C GLY A 265 14.87 -1.29 3.87
N ARG A 266 13.78 -0.81 4.48
CA ARG A 266 13.00 0.35 4.01
C ARG A 266 13.67 1.68 4.31
N CYS A 267 14.30 1.85 5.47
CA CYS A 267 14.88 3.14 5.86
C CYS A 267 16.23 3.43 5.20
N ASN A 268 16.91 2.39 4.72
CA ASN A 268 18.21 2.51 4.06
C ASN A 268 18.07 3.23 2.71
N PHE A 269 18.15 4.55 2.78
CA PHE A 269 17.94 5.46 1.67
C PHE A 269 18.94 5.22 0.55
N GLN A 270 20.21 5.00 0.89
CA GLN A 270 21.23 4.71 -0.10
C GLN A 270 20.94 3.40 -0.81
N ARG A 271 20.45 2.36 -0.11
CA ARG A 271 19.98 1.13 -0.75
C ARG A 271 18.74 1.38 -1.59
N HIS A 272 17.85 2.28 -1.22
CA HIS A 272 16.71 2.66 -2.07
C HIS A 272 17.16 3.36 -3.37
N LEU A 273 18.13 4.27 -3.27
CA LEU A 273 18.68 5.01 -4.42
C LEU A 273 19.66 4.20 -5.28
N SER A 274 20.43 3.32 -4.66
CA SER A 274 21.55 2.58 -5.27
C SER A 274 21.22 1.12 -5.53
N ALA A 275 20.09 0.59 -5.04
CA ALA A 275 19.66 -0.72 -5.47
C ALA A 275 19.47 -0.63 -6.98
N PRO A 276 20.25 -1.39 -7.79
CA PRO A 276 19.73 -1.74 -9.09
C PRO A 276 18.37 -2.35 -8.79
N VAL A 277 17.36 -1.90 -9.52
CA VAL A 277 16.01 -2.43 -9.42
C VAL A 277 16.10 -3.90 -9.87
N LYS A 278 16.53 -4.78 -8.96
CA LYS A 278 16.83 -6.19 -9.23
C LYS A 278 15.57 -6.95 -9.58
N ASP A 279 14.43 -6.42 -9.14
CA ASP A 279 13.13 -6.89 -9.53
C ASP A 279 12.25 -5.66 -9.78
N LEU A 280 11.99 -5.40 -11.07
CA LEU A 280 11.05 -4.39 -11.50
C LEU A 280 9.67 -4.61 -10.88
N SER A 281 9.31 -5.86 -10.60
CA SER A 281 8.07 -6.21 -9.91
C SER A 281 8.01 -5.63 -8.50
N ASP A 282 9.14 -5.55 -7.80
CA ASP A 282 9.21 -4.98 -6.46
C ASP A 282 9.09 -3.45 -6.47
N LEU A 283 9.65 -2.78 -7.46
CA LEU A 283 9.53 -1.34 -7.60
C LEU A 283 8.12 -0.95 -8.07
N VAL A 284 7.56 -1.74 -8.97
CA VAL A 284 6.16 -1.65 -9.39
C VAL A 284 5.22 -1.81 -8.20
N ARG A 285 5.49 -2.80 -7.34
CA ARG A 285 4.73 -3.06 -6.11
C ARG A 285 4.85 -1.92 -5.10
N GLN A 286 6.02 -1.30 -4.99
CA GLN A 286 6.25 -0.19 -4.06
C GLN A 286 5.61 1.12 -4.54
N PHE A 287 5.49 1.35 -5.86
CA PHE A 287 5.02 2.64 -6.41
C PHE A 287 4.00 2.49 -7.56
N PRO A 288 2.84 1.85 -7.34
CA PRO A 288 1.90 1.50 -8.42
C PRO A 288 1.32 2.70 -9.20
N GLY A 289 1.39 3.93 -8.66
CA GLY A 289 0.92 5.15 -9.34
C GLY A 289 2.02 6.00 -10.00
N LYS A 290 3.27 5.54 -10.03
CA LYS A 290 4.42 6.30 -10.56
C LYS A 290 5.15 5.60 -11.71
N ILE A 291 4.57 4.51 -12.22
CA ILE A 291 5.17 3.67 -13.26
C ILE A 291 5.46 4.47 -14.53
N ASP A 292 4.57 5.37 -14.95
CA ASP A 292 4.80 6.17 -16.16
C ASP A 292 6.03 7.07 -16.05
N LEU A 293 6.21 7.71 -14.89
CA LEU A 293 7.37 8.56 -14.61
C LEU A 293 8.66 7.74 -14.55
N PHE A 294 8.58 6.53 -13.98
CA PHE A 294 9.70 5.61 -13.91
C PHE A 294 10.09 5.09 -15.30
N ILE A 295 9.13 4.62 -16.11
CA ILE A 295 9.36 4.20 -17.48
C ILE A 295 9.96 5.35 -18.31
N GLN A 296 9.42 6.56 -18.15
CA GLN A 296 9.95 7.74 -18.82
C GLN A 296 11.38 8.06 -18.37
N TYR A 297 11.69 7.89 -17.08
CA TYR A 297 13.05 8.05 -16.57
C TYR A 297 14.01 7.02 -17.19
N ILE A 298 13.71 5.73 -17.13
CA ILE A 298 14.63 4.70 -17.64
C ILE A 298 14.81 4.79 -19.16
N VAL A 299 13.75 5.10 -19.91
CA VAL A 299 13.82 5.30 -21.37
C VAL A 299 14.70 6.50 -21.76
N ASN A 300 14.77 7.52 -20.89
CA ASN A 300 15.64 8.68 -21.10
C ASN A 300 17.07 8.48 -20.57
N ASN A 301 17.37 7.36 -19.92
CA ASN A 301 18.66 7.07 -19.30
C ASN A 301 19.15 5.67 -19.75
N PRO A 302 19.90 5.58 -20.87
CA PRO A 302 20.20 4.30 -21.51
C PRO A 302 20.93 3.28 -20.64
N LYS A 303 21.81 3.71 -19.72
CA LYS A 303 22.53 2.79 -18.82
C LYS A 303 21.58 2.14 -17.82
N GLU A 304 20.65 2.91 -17.28
CA GLU A 304 19.61 2.47 -16.36
C GLU A 304 18.62 1.56 -17.07
N PHE A 305 18.27 1.88 -18.32
CA PHE A 305 17.49 0.98 -19.17
C PHE A 305 18.17 -0.38 -19.34
N GLU A 306 19.46 -0.38 -19.70
CA GLU A 306 20.24 -1.61 -19.91
C GLU A 306 20.30 -2.47 -18.64
N GLN A 307 20.48 -1.83 -17.48
CA GLN A 307 20.56 -2.51 -16.19
C GLN A 307 19.21 -3.04 -15.71
N MET A 308 18.12 -2.32 -15.97
CA MET A 308 16.80 -2.66 -15.41
C MET A 308 15.98 -3.55 -16.34
N ILE A 309 16.10 -3.37 -17.66
CA ILE A 309 15.37 -4.17 -18.65
C ILE A 309 16.35 -5.17 -19.24
N THR A 310 16.36 -6.38 -18.68
CA THR A 310 17.33 -7.42 -19.06
C THR A 310 16.75 -8.41 -20.07
N ASP A 311 15.42 -8.62 -20.02
CA ASP A 311 14.72 -9.54 -20.93
C ASP A 311 13.25 -9.14 -21.21
N GLU A 312 12.56 -10.02 -21.94
CA GLU A 312 11.18 -9.85 -22.37
C GLU A 312 10.16 -9.83 -21.22
N LEU A 313 10.46 -10.49 -20.09
CA LEU A 313 9.57 -10.53 -18.93
C LEU A 313 9.55 -9.20 -18.20
N ASP A 314 10.70 -8.51 -18.12
CA ASP A 314 10.81 -7.16 -17.55
C ASP A 314 9.92 -6.17 -18.31
N ILE A 315 9.90 -6.27 -19.65
CA ILE A 315 9.02 -5.45 -20.50
C ILE A 315 7.55 -5.71 -20.15
N LEU A 316 7.13 -6.98 -20.09
CA LEU A 316 5.75 -7.34 -19.79
C LEU A 316 5.35 -6.91 -18.38
N ALA A 317 6.23 -7.10 -17.41
CA ALA A 317 6.00 -6.72 -16.02
C ALA A 317 5.72 -5.23 -15.88
N LEU A 318 6.46 -4.37 -16.59
CA LEU A 318 6.24 -2.93 -16.61
C LEU A 318 5.02 -2.52 -17.47
N ALA A 319 4.91 -3.08 -18.66
CA ALA A 319 3.87 -2.72 -19.62
C ALA A 319 2.46 -3.06 -19.10
N ASN A 320 2.31 -4.14 -18.34
CA ASN A 320 1.02 -4.53 -17.75
C ASN A 320 0.52 -3.58 -16.65
N GLN A 321 1.36 -2.68 -16.15
CA GLN A 321 1.03 -1.79 -15.04
C GLN A 321 0.55 -0.42 -15.50
N SER A 322 0.94 -0.02 -16.71
CA SER A 322 0.45 1.21 -17.32
C SER A 322 0.43 1.10 -18.83
N LEU A 323 -0.74 1.37 -19.42
CA LEU A 323 -0.90 1.40 -20.88
C LEU A 323 -0.08 2.52 -21.52
N THR A 324 -0.01 3.70 -20.90
CA THR A 324 0.79 4.83 -21.38
C THR A 324 2.28 4.51 -21.29
N GLY A 325 2.71 3.95 -20.16
CA GLY A 325 4.07 3.49 -19.95
C GLY A 325 4.48 2.40 -20.93
N ALA A 326 3.61 1.41 -21.18
CA ALA A 326 3.80 0.39 -22.19
C ALA A 326 4.06 1.01 -23.58
N GLN A 327 3.30 2.03 -23.95
CA GLN A 327 3.47 2.71 -25.23
C GLN A 327 4.84 3.39 -25.36
N ILE A 328 5.27 4.09 -24.31
CA ILE A 328 6.58 4.76 -24.26
C ILE A 328 7.70 3.72 -24.36
N LEU A 329 7.61 2.66 -23.55
CA LEU A 329 8.60 1.59 -23.47
C LEU A 329 8.74 0.84 -24.80
N ILE A 330 7.63 0.39 -25.37
CA ILE A 330 7.62 -0.35 -26.65
C ILE A 330 8.12 0.53 -27.79
N ARG A 331 7.72 1.82 -27.82
CA ARG A 331 8.18 2.76 -28.85
C ARG A 331 9.68 3.01 -28.74
N TYR A 332 10.22 3.10 -27.53
CA TYR A 332 11.66 3.21 -27.33
C TYR A 332 12.40 1.98 -27.86
N ILE A 333 11.98 0.77 -27.44
CA ILE A 333 12.63 -0.48 -27.86
C ILE A 333 12.60 -0.64 -29.38
N VAL A 334 11.45 -0.41 -30.01
CA VAL A 334 11.27 -0.52 -31.47
C VAL A 334 12.15 0.47 -32.26
N ASN A 335 12.39 1.67 -31.72
CA ASN A 335 13.19 2.69 -32.39
C ASN A 335 14.69 2.61 -32.07
N ASN A 336 15.11 1.70 -31.19
CA ASN A 336 16.51 1.50 -30.82
C ASN A 336 16.96 0.07 -31.18
N PRO A 337 17.55 -0.15 -32.37
CA PRO A 337 17.88 -1.50 -32.86
C PRO A 337 18.77 -2.32 -31.93
N ASN A 338 19.69 -1.68 -31.22
CA ASN A 338 20.58 -2.34 -30.25
C ASN A 338 19.77 -2.88 -29.06
N GLU A 339 18.89 -2.06 -28.49
CA GLU A 339 18.00 -2.47 -27.39
C GLU A 339 16.98 -3.52 -27.84
N PHE A 340 16.42 -3.36 -29.04
CA PHE A 340 15.53 -4.33 -29.62
C PHE A 340 16.19 -5.71 -29.70
N THR A 341 17.40 -5.79 -30.25
CA THR A 341 18.12 -7.06 -30.41
C THR A 341 18.59 -7.63 -29.07
N ARG A 342 18.93 -6.76 -28.11
CA ARG A 342 19.36 -7.16 -26.77
C ARG A 342 18.23 -7.80 -25.96
N VAL A 343 17.06 -7.15 -25.95
CA VAL A 343 15.94 -7.53 -25.09
C VAL A 343 15.01 -8.54 -25.77
N ILE A 344 14.74 -8.39 -27.07
CA ILE A 344 13.85 -9.28 -27.82
C ILE A 344 14.66 -10.41 -28.45
N LYS A 345 14.60 -11.58 -27.83
CA LYS A 345 15.31 -12.79 -28.28
C LYS A 345 14.40 -13.74 -29.06
N ASN A 346 13.08 -13.61 -28.90
CA ASN A 346 12.10 -14.51 -29.49
C ASN A 346 10.98 -13.74 -30.22
N THR A 347 10.70 -14.13 -31.46
CA THR A 347 9.62 -13.54 -32.26
C THR A 347 8.21 -13.92 -31.76
N ASN A 348 8.09 -14.97 -30.95
CA ASN A 348 6.84 -15.35 -30.28
C ASN A 348 6.39 -14.31 -29.25
N PHE A 349 7.26 -13.37 -28.85
CA PHE A 349 6.92 -12.27 -27.97
C PHE A 349 5.88 -11.29 -28.56
N PHE A 350 5.93 -11.06 -29.88
CA PHE A 350 5.07 -10.07 -30.55
C PHE A 350 3.58 -10.42 -30.49
N PRO A 351 3.15 -11.67 -30.71
CA PRO A 351 1.77 -12.08 -30.43
C PRO A 351 1.31 -11.80 -28.99
N HIS A 352 2.17 -12.00 -27.99
CA HIS A 352 1.83 -11.73 -26.59
C HIS A 352 1.66 -10.22 -26.33
N LEU A 353 2.58 -9.40 -26.84
CA LEU A 353 2.45 -7.94 -26.78
C LEU A 353 1.23 -7.43 -27.55
N ALA A 354 0.96 -7.94 -28.76
CA ALA A 354 -0.19 -7.52 -29.55
C ALA A 354 -1.51 -7.91 -28.88
N LYS A 355 -1.54 -9.05 -28.18
CA LYS A 355 -2.70 -9.48 -27.39
C LYS A 355 -2.87 -8.61 -26.13
N ALA A 356 -1.79 -8.28 -25.44
CA ALA A 356 -1.81 -7.43 -24.25
C ALA A 356 -2.12 -5.96 -24.59
N PHE A 357 -1.71 -5.48 -25.76
CA PHE A 357 -1.82 -4.08 -26.19
C PHE A 357 -2.37 -3.97 -27.63
N PRO A 358 -3.68 -4.25 -27.85
CA PRO A 358 -4.27 -4.28 -29.21
C PRO A 358 -4.16 -2.96 -29.97
N THR A 359 -4.15 -1.83 -29.24
CA THR A 359 -4.04 -0.47 -29.78
C THR A 359 -2.65 -0.16 -30.37
N MET A 360 -1.63 -1.00 -30.09
CA MET A 360 -0.26 -0.80 -30.56
C MET A 360 0.10 -1.59 -31.82
N THR A 361 -0.86 -2.29 -32.42
CA THR A 361 -0.65 -3.11 -33.63
C THR A 361 0.01 -2.36 -34.80
N GLY A 362 -0.18 -1.04 -34.92
CA GLY A 362 0.49 -0.20 -35.91
C GLY A 362 2.00 -0.03 -35.68
N VAL A 363 2.46 -0.02 -34.42
CA VAL A 363 3.89 0.13 -34.08
C VAL A 363 4.69 -1.09 -34.52
N PHE A 364 4.12 -2.29 -34.40
CA PHE A 364 4.76 -3.53 -34.82
C PHE A 364 4.82 -3.74 -36.34
N ARG A 365 4.14 -2.90 -37.13
CA ARG A 365 4.17 -2.95 -38.61
C ARG A 365 5.23 -2.02 -39.21
N GLN A 366 6.00 -1.31 -38.39
CA GLN A 366 7.01 -0.36 -38.87
C GLN A 366 8.19 -1.08 -39.55
N LYS A 367 8.79 -0.40 -40.54
CA LYS A 367 9.89 -0.94 -41.36
C LYS A 367 11.11 -1.33 -40.51
N ASN A 368 11.44 -0.52 -39.50
CA ASN A 368 12.52 -0.78 -38.54
C ASN A 368 12.32 -2.10 -37.76
N VAL A 369 11.10 -2.44 -37.33
CA VAL A 369 10.78 -3.73 -36.68
C VAL A 369 11.02 -4.88 -37.65
N LYS A 370 10.55 -4.74 -38.90
CA LYS A 370 10.73 -5.77 -39.93
C LYS A 370 12.20 -6.02 -40.26
N ASP A 371 13.03 -4.97 -40.25
CA ASP A 371 14.46 -5.09 -40.51
C ASP A 371 15.23 -5.60 -39.28
N ALA A 372 14.85 -5.21 -38.06
CA ALA A 372 15.40 -5.77 -36.82
C ALA A 372 15.05 -7.26 -36.64
N LEU A 373 13.83 -7.68 -37.00
CA LEU A 373 13.42 -9.08 -37.01
C LEU A 373 14.24 -9.96 -37.97
N LYS A 374 14.79 -9.41 -39.05
CA LYS A 374 15.70 -10.14 -39.96
C LYS A 374 17.10 -10.31 -39.37
N ALA A 375 17.49 -9.47 -38.41
CA ALA A 375 18.79 -9.51 -37.76
C ALA A 375 18.84 -10.51 -36.61
N ILE A 376 17.69 -10.94 -36.07
CA ILE A 376 17.61 -12.02 -35.08
C ILE A 376 17.95 -13.34 -35.80
N PRO A 377 18.97 -14.11 -35.34
CA PRO A 377 19.28 -15.41 -35.92
C PRO A 377 18.04 -16.30 -35.89
N LEU A 378 17.60 -16.77 -37.06
CA LEU A 378 16.45 -17.67 -37.23
C LEU A 378 16.73 -19.01 -36.53
N ILE A 379 16.45 -19.10 -35.23
CA ILE A 379 16.35 -20.38 -34.53
C ILE A 379 15.01 -21.00 -34.94
N LYS A 380 15.05 -21.83 -35.99
CA LYS A 380 13.97 -22.76 -36.28
C LYS A 380 13.90 -23.81 -35.16
N GLN A 381 12.95 -23.66 -34.24
CA GLN A 381 12.43 -24.80 -33.49
C GLN A 381 10.90 -24.74 -33.41
N SER A 382 10.30 -25.67 -34.13
CA SER A 382 8.92 -26.15 -34.06
C SER A 382 8.59 -26.67 -32.66
N TYR A 383 7.38 -26.38 -32.13
CA TYR A 383 6.47 -27.35 -31.48
C TYR A 383 5.10 -26.70 -31.19
N THR A 384 4.09 -27.56 -31.06
CA THR A 384 2.71 -27.43 -31.52
C THR A 384 1.67 -27.01 -30.46
N VAL A 385 0.53 -26.55 -30.98
CA VAL A 385 -0.72 -26.05 -30.35
C VAL A 385 -1.51 -27.08 -29.50
N GLY A 386 -0.84 -28.04 -28.85
CA GLY A 386 -1.50 -29.24 -28.32
C GLY A 386 -1.74 -29.37 -26.80
N ALA A 387 -0.96 -28.74 -25.91
CA ALA A 387 -0.88 -29.25 -24.54
C ALA A 387 -0.68 -28.20 -23.43
N THR A 388 -1.66 -27.33 -23.17
CA THR A 388 -1.97 -26.85 -21.80
C THR A 388 -3.41 -26.33 -21.69
N ARG A 389 -4.34 -27.01 -22.36
CA ARG A 389 -5.79 -26.80 -22.23
C ARG A 389 -6.40 -27.58 -21.05
N GLY A 390 -5.57 -28.12 -20.15
CA GLY A 390 -5.98 -29.12 -19.15
C GLY A 390 -5.48 -28.90 -17.72
N LEU A 391 -5.18 -27.67 -17.28
CA LEU A 391 -4.61 -27.45 -15.93
C LEU A 391 -5.32 -26.44 -15.01
N PHE A 392 -6.47 -25.86 -15.38
CA PHE A 392 -7.12 -24.83 -14.52
C PHE A 392 -8.64 -24.98 -14.29
N PHE A 393 -9.19 -26.18 -14.47
CA PHE A 393 -10.56 -26.48 -14.05
C PHE A 393 -10.58 -27.73 -13.15
N ALA A 394 -10.24 -27.55 -11.88
CA ALA A 394 -10.54 -28.54 -10.84
C ALA A 394 -10.44 -27.93 -9.43
N SER A 395 -11.56 -27.42 -8.89
CA SER A 395 -12.10 -27.83 -7.58
C SER A 395 -13.27 -26.93 -7.17
N HIS A 396 -14.37 -27.54 -6.78
CA HIS A 396 -15.63 -26.91 -6.39
C HIS A 396 -15.71 -26.66 -4.87
N HIS A 397 -16.48 -25.62 -4.51
CA HIS A 397 -17.13 -25.34 -3.22
C HIS A 397 -16.48 -24.31 -2.27
N LEU A 398 -16.54 -23.04 -2.68
CA LEU A 398 -16.92 -21.83 -1.93
C LEU A 398 -16.95 -20.66 -2.95
N PRO A 399 -17.81 -19.62 -2.82
CA PRO A 399 -17.78 -18.50 -3.76
C PRO A 399 -16.48 -17.71 -3.56
N GLU A 400 -15.60 -17.77 -4.55
CA GLU A 400 -14.34 -17.04 -4.58
C GLU A 400 -14.59 -15.53 -4.50
N VAL A 401 -13.84 -14.86 -3.63
CA VAL A 401 -13.74 -13.40 -3.67
C VAL A 401 -13.04 -13.03 -4.98
N PRO A 402 -13.65 -12.21 -5.86
CA PRO A 402 -13.05 -11.83 -7.14
C PRO A 402 -11.61 -11.33 -6.98
N TYR A 403 -10.73 -11.78 -7.87
CA TYR A 403 -9.29 -11.46 -7.90
C TYR A 403 -9.00 -9.96 -7.77
N ASP A 404 -9.88 -9.12 -8.30
CA ASP A 404 -9.75 -7.66 -8.29
C ASP A 404 -10.00 -7.04 -6.90
N ILE A 405 -10.81 -7.71 -6.06
CA ILE A 405 -11.03 -7.33 -4.66
C ILE A 405 -9.80 -7.72 -3.82
N SER A 406 -9.20 -8.90 -4.06
CA SER A 406 -8.01 -9.33 -3.34
C SER A 406 -6.80 -8.42 -3.62
N LYS A 407 -6.64 -7.99 -4.87
CA LYS A 407 -5.52 -7.12 -5.30
C LYS A 407 -5.61 -5.70 -4.74
N TYR A 408 -6.82 -5.14 -4.63
CA TYR A 408 -7.03 -3.83 -3.99
C TYR A 408 -6.94 -3.88 -2.46
N MET A 409 -7.47 -4.94 -1.83
CA MET A 409 -7.40 -5.10 -0.36
C MET A 409 -5.98 -5.35 0.16
N VAL A 410 -5.14 -6.03 -0.63
CA VAL A 410 -3.71 -6.24 -0.32
C VAL A 410 -2.90 -4.94 -0.39
N SER A 411 -3.29 -3.97 -1.24
CA SER A 411 -2.62 -2.66 -1.28
C SER A 411 -3.10 -1.70 -0.19
N PHE A 412 -4.32 -1.86 0.31
CA PHE A 412 -4.96 -0.94 1.26
C PHE A 412 -4.78 -1.30 2.75
N PHE A 413 -4.58 -2.58 3.14
CA PHE A 413 -4.56 -3.00 4.57
C PHE A 413 -3.34 -3.85 5.01
N ASN A 414 -2.14 -3.45 4.61
CA ASN A 414 -0.92 -4.25 4.78
C ASN A 414 -0.34 -4.35 6.22
N HIS A 415 -1.19 -4.52 7.25
CA HIS A 415 -0.76 -4.72 8.65
C HIS A 415 -1.40 -5.89 9.41
N LYS A 416 -2.17 -6.79 8.79
CA LYS A 416 -2.60 -8.05 9.45
C LYS A 416 -2.44 -9.27 8.55
N SER A 417 -2.05 -10.39 9.15
CA SER A 417 -1.88 -11.67 8.46
C SER A 417 -3.19 -12.12 7.79
N GLY A 418 -3.09 -12.76 6.62
CA GLY A 418 -4.25 -13.18 5.82
C GLY A 418 -5.26 -14.04 6.58
N HIS A 419 -4.82 -14.78 7.61
CA HIS A 419 -5.68 -15.55 8.50
C HIS A 419 -6.62 -14.66 9.34
N HIS A 420 -6.11 -13.55 9.89
CA HIS A 420 -6.91 -12.64 10.71
C HIS A 420 -7.94 -11.87 9.85
N LEU A 421 -7.61 -11.62 8.59
CA LEU A 421 -8.50 -11.03 7.59
C LEU A 421 -9.64 -11.98 7.20
N ALA A 422 -9.33 -13.25 6.89
CA ALA A 422 -10.34 -14.25 6.61
C ALA A 422 -11.33 -14.41 7.79
N LEU A 423 -10.82 -14.39 9.02
CA LEU A 423 -11.64 -14.48 10.23
C LEU A 423 -12.50 -13.23 10.46
N THR A 424 -11.98 -12.04 10.15
CA THR A 424 -12.71 -10.77 10.30
C THR A 424 -13.80 -10.62 9.23
N CYS A 425 -13.49 -10.95 7.97
CA CYS A 425 -14.47 -10.96 6.89
C CYS A 425 -15.57 -12.00 7.13
N LYS A 426 -15.21 -13.20 7.62
CA LYS A 426 -16.18 -14.22 8.03
C LYS A 426 -17.11 -13.71 9.13
N ARG A 427 -16.56 -13.11 10.19
CA ARG A 427 -17.35 -12.55 11.30
C ARG A 427 -18.24 -11.38 10.87
N ALA A 428 -17.76 -10.50 10.00
CA ALA A 428 -18.55 -9.39 9.46
C ALA A 428 -19.70 -9.88 8.56
N TYR A 429 -19.44 -10.91 7.75
CA TYR A 429 -20.46 -11.55 6.92
C TYR A 429 -21.51 -12.31 7.76
N GLU A 430 -21.07 -13.03 8.80
CA GLU A 430 -21.95 -13.72 9.75
C GLU A 430 -22.83 -12.73 10.52
N ALA A 431 -22.25 -11.63 11.02
CA ALA A 431 -23.00 -10.56 11.70
C ALA A 431 -24.02 -9.89 10.77
N ALA A 432 -23.65 -9.60 9.53
CA ALA A 432 -24.56 -9.01 8.55
C ALA A 432 -25.74 -9.94 8.20
N ASN A 433 -25.51 -11.25 8.16
CA ASN A 433 -26.57 -12.23 7.92
C ASN A 433 -27.46 -12.44 9.15
N GLU A 434 -26.90 -12.42 10.36
CA GLU A 434 -27.68 -12.49 11.60
C GLU A 434 -28.62 -11.29 11.72
N GLU A 435 -28.13 -10.09 11.42
CA GLU A 435 -28.91 -8.86 11.44
C GLU A 435 -30.01 -8.87 10.37
N ARG A 436 -29.70 -9.32 9.15
CA ARG A 436 -30.68 -9.51 8.06
C ARG A 436 -31.82 -10.47 8.46
N ASN A 437 -31.49 -11.56 9.14
CA ASN A 437 -32.47 -12.55 9.59
C ASN A 437 -33.33 -12.03 10.75
N LYS A 438 -32.78 -11.19 11.64
CA LYS A 438 -33.57 -10.49 12.66
C LYS A 438 -34.60 -9.56 12.02
N THR A 439 -34.19 -8.78 11.02
CA THR A 439 -35.11 -7.87 10.31
C THR A 439 -36.20 -8.62 9.53
N PHE A 440 -35.89 -9.83 9.02
CA PHE A 440 -36.86 -10.64 8.29
C PHE A 440 -37.91 -11.29 9.21
N ASN A 441 -37.54 -11.61 10.45
CA ASN A 441 -38.42 -12.20 11.46
C ASN A 441 -39.26 -11.16 12.22
N GLU A 442 -38.93 -9.87 12.10
CA GLU A 442 -39.68 -8.76 12.71
C GLU A 442 -40.74 -8.14 11.77
N LEU A 443 -40.84 -8.62 10.52
CA LEU A 443 -41.92 -8.22 9.62
C LEU A 443 -43.24 -8.87 10.06
N PRO A 444 -44.31 -8.10 10.33
CA PRO A 444 -45.60 -8.67 10.73
C PRO A 444 -46.13 -9.56 9.61
N ASN A 445 -46.58 -10.77 9.93
CA ASN A 445 -47.25 -11.68 8.99
C ASN A 445 -48.48 -10.99 8.38
N ALA A 446 -48.29 -10.37 7.22
CA ALA A 446 -49.35 -9.79 6.41
C ALA A 446 -50.04 -10.90 5.60
N SER A 447 -50.77 -11.76 6.30
CA SER A 447 -51.71 -12.70 5.70
C SER A 447 -52.99 -12.71 6.52
N ASN A 448 -53.77 -11.65 6.37
CA ASN A 448 -55.22 -11.62 6.57
C ASN A 448 -55.74 -10.30 6.03
N ILE A 449 -55.81 -10.18 4.70
CA ILE A 449 -56.70 -9.20 4.06
C ILE A 449 -57.67 -10.02 3.22
N ASN A 450 -58.84 -10.25 3.80
CA ASN A 450 -60.01 -10.79 3.12
C ASN A 450 -60.46 -9.80 2.06
N TYR A 451 -60.63 -10.26 0.83
CA TYR A 451 -61.42 -9.55 -0.17
C TYR A 451 -62.89 -9.94 0.04
N SER A 452 -63.70 -8.98 0.48
CA SER A 452 -65.17 -8.98 0.43
C SER A 452 -65.61 -7.82 -0.45
#